data_AF-A0A660UXG7-F1
#
_entry.id   AF-A0A660UXG7-F1
#
_cell.length_a   1.000
_cell.length_b   1.000
_cell.length_c   1.000
_cell.angle_alpha   90.00
_cell.angle_beta   90.00
_cell.angle_gamma   90.00
#
_symmetry.space_group_name_H-M   'P 1'
#
loop_
_entity.id
_entity.type
_entity.pdbx_description
1 polymer ?
#
loop_
_entity_poly.entity_id
_entity_poly.type
_entity_poly.pdbx_seq_one_letter_code
_entity_poly.pdbx_strand_id
1 'polypeptide(L)'
;MASKEPTIFFGVNTVNLDTWKVKKAEDAVRSLLRNQPELSAFIHSDDYQGDRFIVTLGHKPTEPVLIYEATIVDEDTAPYLKCRSKIRHHKS
;
A
#
# COMPACT_ATOMS: atom_id res chain seq x y z
N MET A 1 -8.66 13.25 -21.31
CA MET A 1 -8.89 11.97 -20.61
C MET A 1 -8.64 12.24 -19.13
N ALA A 2 -9.64 12.11 -18.27
CA ALA A 2 -9.43 12.31 -16.84
C ALA A 2 -8.53 11.18 -16.31
N SER A 3 -7.34 11.52 -15.82
CA SER A 3 -6.54 10.59 -15.02
C SER A 3 -7.38 10.21 -13.81
N LYS A 4 -7.88 8.97 -13.76
CA LYS A 4 -8.52 8.46 -12.55
C LYS A 4 -7.49 8.53 -11.44
N GLU A 5 -7.82 9.22 -10.37
CA GLU A 5 -6.96 9.23 -9.20
C GLU A 5 -6.84 7.79 -8.65
N PRO A 6 -5.65 7.39 -8.19
CA PRO A 6 -5.45 6.07 -7.62
C PRO A 6 -6.34 5.87 -6.40
N THR A 7 -7.07 4.75 -6.38
CA THR A 7 -7.92 4.38 -5.25
C THR A 7 -7.11 3.67 -4.17
N ILE A 8 -7.15 4.20 -2.95
CA ILE A 8 -6.43 3.67 -1.79
C ILE A 8 -7.44 3.42 -0.66
N PHE A 9 -7.38 2.22 -0.09
CA PHE A 9 -8.21 1.79 1.03
C PHE A 9 -7.34 1.49 2.24
N PHE A 10 -7.80 1.87 3.43
CA PHE A 10 -7.12 1.59 4.69
C PHE A 10 -7.89 0.52 5.47
N GLY A 11 -7.17 -0.48 5.97
CA GLY A 11 -7.72 -1.44 6.94
C GLY A 11 -8.06 -0.76 8.27
N VAL A 12 -9.03 -1.31 9.00
CA VAL A 12 -9.57 -0.74 10.25
C VAL A 12 -8.48 -0.39 11.26
N ASN A 13 -7.47 -1.24 11.42
CA ASN A 13 -6.40 -1.03 12.41
C ASN A 13 -5.48 0.16 12.05
N THR A 14 -5.40 0.51 10.77
CA THR A 14 -4.60 1.64 10.29
C THR A 14 -5.13 2.99 10.77
N VAL A 15 -6.44 3.08 11.05
CA VAL A 15 -7.11 4.32 11.49
C VAL A 15 -6.67 4.73 12.90
N ASN A 16 -6.17 3.77 13.69
CA ASN A 16 -5.69 4.01 15.05
C ASN A 16 -4.21 4.42 15.13
N LEU A 17 -3.52 4.55 13.99
CA LEU A 17 -2.11 4.95 13.94
C LEU A 17 -1.96 6.48 13.84
N ASP A 18 -0.76 6.96 14.15
CA ASP A 18 -0.39 8.35 13.96
C ASP A 18 -0.71 8.82 12.54
N THR A 19 -1.45 9.93 12.43
CA THR A 19 -1.94 10.44 11.14
C THR A 19 -0.81 10.70 10.14
N TRP A 20 0.37 11.12 10.62
CA TRP A 20 1.53 11.38 9.77
C TRP A 20 2.09 10.09 9.14
N LYS A 21 2.07 8.95 9.85
CA LYS A 21 2.48 7.65 9.32
C LYS A 21 1.52 7.16 8.24
N VAL A 22 0.22 7.32 8.47
CA VAL A 22 -0.82 6.98 7.49
C VAL A 22 -0.62 7.79 6.21
N LYS A 23 -0.37 9.10 6.33
CA LYS A 23 -0.10 9.99 5.19
C LYS A 23 1.16 9.57 4.43
N LYS A 24 2.25 9.23 5.13
CA LYS A 24 3.49 8.74 4.52
C LYS A 24 3.28 7.43 3.76
N ALA A 25 2.55 6.49 4.33
CA ALA A 25 2.17 5.26 3.64
C ALA A 25 1.36 5.57 2.38
N GLU A 26 0.39 6.46 2.47
CA GLU A 26 -0.43 6.90 1.34
C GLU A 26 0.43 7.48 0.21
N ASP A 27 1.32 8.43 0.51
CA ASP A 27 2.18 9.08 -0.47
C ASP A 27 3.08 8.08 -1.21
N ALA A 28 3.67 7.14 -0.46
CA ALA A 28 4.50 6.07 -1.03
C ALA A 28 3.68 5.17 -1.97
N VAL A 29 2.45 4.83 -1.58
CA VAL A 29 1.54 4.00 -2.38
C VAL A 29 1.00 4.72 -3.60
N ARG A 30 0.70 6.02 -3.50
CA ARG A 30 0.33 6.86 -4.66
C ARG A 30 1.43 6.84 -5.71
N SER A 31 2.70 6.90 -5.28
CA SER A 31 3.85 6.79 -6.19
C SER A 31 3.90 5.43 -6.89
N LEU A 32 3.63 4.34 -6.17
CA LEU A 32 3.55 2.99 -6.78
C LEU A 32 2.44 2.88 -7.83
N LEU A 33 1.25 3.42 -7.52
CA LEU A 33 0.09 3.35 -8.40
C LEU A 33 0.20 4.24 -9.64
N ARG A 34 1.06 5.27 -9.66
CA ARG A 34 1.32 6.05 -10.89
C ARG A 34 1.80 5.18 -12.05
N ASN A 35 2.50 4.09 -11.74
CA ASN A 35 2.98 3.13 -12.74
C ASN A 35 1.99 1.99 -13.01
N GLN A 36 0.87 1.91 -12.28
CA GLN A 36 -0.15 0.85 -12.34
C GLN A 36 -1.56 1.44 -12.13
N PRO A 37 -2.03 2.34 -13.02
CA PRO A 37 -3.27 3.09 -12.86
C PRO A 37 -4.55 2.22 -12.85
N GLU A 38 -4.46 0.97 -13.27
CA GLU A 38 -5.54 -0.01 -13.28
C GLU A 38 -5.75 -0.72 -11.93
N LEU A 39 -4.80 -0.58 -11.00
CA LEU A 39 -4.85 -1.22 -9.70
C LEU A 39 -5.34 -0.26 -8.61
N SER A 40 -5.94 -0.86 -7.58
CA SER A 40 -6.20 -0.19 -6.31
C SER A 40 -5.19 -0.66 -5.27
N ALA A 41 -4.98 0.14 -4.23
CA ALA A 41 -4.16 -0.27 -3.09
C ALA A 41 -4.98 -0.47 -1.83
N PHE A 42 -4.58 -1.46 -1.04
CA PHE A 42 -5.15 -1.79 0.27
C PHE A 42 -4.00 -1.77 1.29
N ILE A 43 -4.05 -0.83 2.22
CA ILE A 43 -3.01 -0.57 3.21
C ILE A 43 -3.48 -1.10 4.56
N HIS A 44 -2.68 -1.97 5.16
CA HIS A 44 -2.93 -2.53 6.48
C HIS A 44 -1.72 -2.26 7.38
N SER A 45 -1.94 -1.86 8.61
CA SER A 45 -0.90 -1.86 9.64
C SER A 45 -0.52 -3.29 10.02
N ASP A 46 0.76 -3.55 10.24
CA ASP A 46 1.19 -4.73 10.97
C ASP A 46 0.99 -4.43 12.46
N ASP A 47 -0.02 -5.04 13.08
CA ASP A 47 -0.43 -4.73 14.47
C ASP A 47 0.70 -4.98 15.49
N TYR A 48 1.73 -5.73 15.12
CA TYR A 48 2.91 -6.01 15.95
C TYR A 48 4.03 -4.97 15.77
N GLN A 49 3.99 -4.19 14.69
CA GLN A 49 5.03 -3.21 14.33
C GLN A 49 4.36 -1.94 13.82
N GLY A 50 4.08 -0.98 14.71
CA GLY A 50 3.39 0.29 14.40
C GLY A 50 4.09 1.22 13.39
N ASP A 51 5.24 0.79 12.88
CA ASP A 51 6.06 1.45 11.87
C ASP A 51 6.04 0.72 10.51
N ARG A 52 5.27 -0.36 10.41
CA ARG A 52 5.24 -1.23 9.24
C ARG A 52 3.81 -1.37 8.73
N PHE A 53 3.70 -1.24 7.41
CA PHE A 53 2.45 -1.40 6.67
C PHE A 53 2.62 -2.48 5.62
N ILE A 54 1.58 -3.29 5.47
CA ILE A 54 1.42 -4.19 4.34
C ILE A 54 0.56 -3.49 3.31
N VAL A 55 1.10 -3.32 2.11
CA VAL A 55 0.43 -2.70 0.98
C VAL A 55 0.17 -3.76 -0.06
N THR A 56 -1.10 -3.99 -0.33
CA THR A 56 -1.54 -4.90 -1.39
C THR A 56 -2.02 -4.10 -2.57
N LEU A 57 -1.46 -4.34 -3.76
CA LEU A 57 -1.98 -3.78 -5.02
C LEU A 57 -2.76 -4.87 -5.75
N GLY A 58 -3.98 -4.55 -6.17
CA GLY A 58 -4.85 -5.48 -6.88
C GLY A 58 -6.15 -4.82 -7.33
N HIS A 59 -6.98 -5.54 -8.07
CA HIS A 59 -8.32 -5.06 -8.42
C HIS A 59 -9.29 -5.15 -7.22
N LYS A 60 -9.03 -6.07 -6.29
CA LYS A 60 -9.80 -6.31 -5.06
C LYS A 60 -8.86 -6.78 -3.94
N PRO A 61 -9.27 -6.67 -2.66
CA PRO A 61 -8.46 -7.17 -1.54
C PRO A 61 -8.18 -8.67 -1.63
N THR A 62 -9.13 -9.44 -2.17
CA THR A 62 -9.06 -10.91 -2.32
C THR A 62 -8.32 -11.36 -3.57
N GLU A 63 -7.96 -10.43 -4.47
CA GLU A 63 -7.25 -10.71 -5.73
C GLU A 63 -5.96 -9.86 -5.80
N PRO A 64 -5.01 -10.08 -4.86
CA PRO A 64 -3.74 -9.36 -4.83
C PRO A 64 -2.86 -9.72 -6.03
N VAL A 65 -2.25 -8.70 -6.67
CA VAL A 65 -1.27 -8.86 -7.75
C VAL A 65 0.14 -8.63 -7.22
N LEU A 66 0.32 -7.61 -6.39
CA LEU A 66 1.59 -7.27 -5.76
C LEU A 66 1.39 -7.05 -4.27
N ILE A 67 2.34 -7.53 -3.47
CA ILE A 67 2.37 -7.27 -2.04
C ILE A 67 3.69 -6.61 -1.71
N TYR A 68 3.60 -5.44 -1.09
CA TYR A 68 4.71 -4.66 -0.59
C TYR A 68 4.63 -4.57 0.92
N GLU A 69 5.80 -4.38 1.50
CA GLU A 69 5.98 -3.98 2.88
C GLU A 69 6.56 -2.57 2.86
N ALA A 70 5.86 -1.64 3.49
CA ALA A 70 6.31 -0.27 3.68
C ALA A 70 6.76 -0.10 5.13
N THR A 71 8.02 0.28 5.34
CA THR A 71 8.57 0.58 6.67
C THR A 71 8.79 2.08 6.78
N ILE A 72 8.22 2.70 7.82
CA ILE A 72 8.29 4.13 8.11
C ILE A 72 9.14 4.31 9.36
N VAL A 73 10.30 4.93 9.22
CA VAL A 73 11.26 5.08 10.33
C VAL A 73 11.09 6.42 11.05
N ASP A 74 10.82 7.48 10.29
CA ASP A 74 10.63 8.84 10.80
C ASP A 74 9.80 9.69 9.82
N GLU A 75 9.42 10.89 10.26
CA GLU A 75 8.54 11.81 9.52
C GLU A 75 9.24 12.48 8.32
N ASP A 76 10.55 12.54 8.27
CA ASP A 76 11.30 13.24 7.22
C ASP A 76 11.74 12.30 6.10
N THR A 77 11.80 11.00 6.37
CA THR A 77 12.27 9.98 5.45
C THR A 77 11.13 9.41 4.62
N ALA A 78 11.42 9.05 3.36
CA ALA A 78 10.48 8.32 2.52
C ALA A 78 10.36 6.86 2.98
N PRO A 79 9.16 6.26 3.02
CA PRO A 79 9.00 4.88 3.43
C PRO A 79 9.83 3.91 2.59
N TYR A 80 10.50 2.96 3.23
CA TYR A 80 11.19 1.89 2.54
C TYR A 80 10.19 0.85 2.05
N LEU A 81 10.12 0.65 0.73
CA LEU A 81 9.19 -0.28 0.09
C LEU A 81 9.91 -1.56 -0.36
N LYS A 82 9.53 -2.70 0.21
CA LYS A 82 10.03 -4.01 -0.17
C LYS A 82 8.94 -4.85 -0.81
N CYS A 83 9.09 -5.20 -2.09
CA CYS A 83 8.21 -6.14 -2.76
C CYS A 83 8.40 -7.54 -2.18
N ARG A 84 7.36 -8.10 -1.56
CA ARG A 84 7.38 -9.44 -0.96
C ARG A 84 6.96 -10.52 -1.94
N SER A 85 5.96 -10.25 -2.77
CA SER A 85 5.45 -11.24 -3.72
C SER A 85 4.86 -10.57 -4.96
N LYS A 86 5.04 -11.24 -6.09
CA LYS A 86 4.29 -10.99 -7.33
C LYS A 86 3.43 -12.22 -7.58
N ILE A 87 2.12 -12.08 -7.45
CA ILE A 87 1.20 -13.19 -7.65
C ILE A 87 0.97 -13.31 -9.15
N ARG A 88 1.67 -14.27 -9.77
CA ARG A 88 1.42 -14.62 -11.17
C ARG A 88 0.14 -15.46 -11.19
N HIS A 89 -0.93 -14.95 -11.80
CA HIS A 89 -2.05 -15.79 -12.17
C HIS A 89 -1.54 -16.86 -13.14
N HIS A 90 -1.36 -18.09 -12.65
CA HIS A 90 -1.29 -19.25 -13.52
C HIS A 90 -2.72 -19.43 -14.05
N LYS A 91 -2.94 -19.04 -15.31
CA LYS A 91 -4.14 -19.48 -16.04
C LYS A 91 -4.00 -21.00 -16.20
N SER A 92 -4.72 -21.76 -15.38
CA SER A 92 -5.08 -23.14 -15.71
C SER A 92 -6.19 -23.16 -16.76
#